data_AF-A0A060X1F1-F1
#
_entry.id   AF-A0A060X1F1-F1
#
_cell.length_a   1.000
_cell.length_b   1.000
_cell.length_c   1.000
_cell.angle_alpha   90.00
_cell.angle_beta   90.00
_cell.angle_gamma   90.00
#
_symmetry.space_group_name_H-M   'P 1'
#
loop_
_entity.id
_entity.type
_entity.pdbx_description
1 polymer ?
#
loop_
_entity_poly.entity_id
_entity_poly.type
_entity_poly.pdbx_seq_one_letter_code
_entity_poly.pdbx_strand_id
1 'polypeptide(L)'
;MTCSWKWQIFLMEYLHRRTERGPLSATVTPVFQWQVVLANPKNPFAIMLAQLKTVFSIWSISTYIYANIFIIKCSRETEKKYPQPKGQKKKKIVKYGMGGLIIFFLICIIWFPLLFISLVRSVVGVVNHPVDVTVTVKLGGYEPLFTMSVQQQSIQSFTEEDYNKLTTNFYDNARAMQFITLYSYEDIVTAKIEGSSGSVWRISPPSRQEVVKELLGSPVDMTLRLAWTFQRDLGKGGTVEHTSDKYSIDLDPGNPVRADLASLLVGNRTDPVRVPHMFPNYIRAPNGAEAKPVDQLYKGDEDGYQDITLSLMRDRSLNSTRGAQEWWDISIADCTPSKGACGVLPMVIFNDKVSPPSLGFLAGYGIMGLYVSVVLVIGKFVRGFFSEISHSIMFEELPCVNRILKLCTDIFLVRETGELELEEELYSKLIFLYRSPETMIKWTRDKLSSDNR
;
A
#
# COMPACT_ATOMS: atom_id res chain seq x y z
N MET A 1 45.59 -0.31 13.28
CA MET A 1 45.49 -0.50 11.80
C MET A 1 46.34 -1.64 11.26
N THR A 2 47.51 -1.98 11.84
CA THR A 2 48.36 -3.13 11.47
C THR A 2 47.67 -4.52 11.56
N CYS A 3 46.57 -4.64 12.32
CA CYS A 3 45.83 -5.89 12.49
C CYS A 3 44.99 -6.29 11.25
N SER A 4 44.49 -5.33 10.46
CA SER A 4 43.70 -5.60 9.25
C SER A 4 44.55 -6.12 8.08
N TRP A 5 45.79 -5.61 7.97
CA TRP A 5 46.73 -5.99 6.92
C TRP A 5 47.29 -7.39 7.14
N LYS A 6 47.67 -7.71 8.39
CA LYS A 6 48.05 -9.08 8.77
C LYS A 6 46.90 -10.06 8.57
N TRP A 7 45.65 -9.67 8.86
CA TRP A 7 44.50 -10.55 8.61
C TRP A 7 44.25 -10.82 7.13
N GLN A 8 44.35 -9.82 6.24
CA GLN A 8 44.15 -10.03 4.80
C GLN A 8 45.29 -10.82 4.14
N ILE A 9 46.54 -10.59 4.56
CA ILE A 9 47.70 -11.38 4.11
C ILE A 9 47.61 -12.80 4.66
N PHE A 10 47.30 -12.98 5.94
CA PHE A 10 47.08 -14.29 6.54
C PHE A 10 45.88 -15.02 5.91
N LEU A 11 44.84 -14.31 5.46
CA LEU A 11 43.69 -14.90 4.75
C LEU A 11 44.03 -15.28 3.31
N MET A 12 44.84 -14.49 2.61
CA MET A 12 45.38 -14.81 1.28
C MET A 12 46.35 -16.00 1.36
N GLU A 13 47.25 -16.03 2.35
CA GLU A 13 48.13 -17.15 2.64
C GLU A 13 47.36 -18.38 3.13
N TYR A 14 46.29 -18.21 3.89
CA TYR A 14 45.41 -19.30 4.33
C TYR A 14 44.62 -19.87 3.16
N LEU A 15 44.12 -19.03 2.25
CA LEU A 15 43.53 -19.48 0.99
C LEU A 15 44.58 -20.17 0.12
N HIS A 16 45.80 -19.66 0.04
CA HIS A 16 46.88 -20.24 -0.76
C HIS A 16 47.41 -21.58 -0.17
N ARG A 17 47.52 -21.71 1.16
CA ARG A 17 48.04 -22.90 1.87
C ARG A 17 46.98 -23.97 2.12
N ARG A 18 45.70 -23.61 2.22
CA ARG A 18 44.62 -24.53 2.64
C ARG A 18 43.66 -24.92 1.50
N THR A 19 43.71 -24.26 0.34
CA THR A 19 42.92 -24.70 -0.81
C THR A 19 43.74 -25.66 -1.67
N GLU A 20 43.54 -26.96 -1.43
CA GLU A 20 43.70 -27.92 -2.50
C GLU A 20 42.95 -27.39 -3.73
N ARG A 21 43.62 -27.38 -4.88
CA ARG A 21 43.16 -26.88 -6.20
C ARG A 21 41.87 -27.59 -6.64
N GLY A 22 40.76 -27.28 -5.98
CA GLY A 22 39.49 -27.96 -6.10
C GLY A 22 38.34 -26.98 -6.40
N PRO A 23 37.22 -27.46 -6.96
CA PRO A 23 36.10 -26.64 -7.42
C PRO A 23 35.40 -25.85 -6.29
N LEU A 24 35.53 -26.28 -5.03
CA LEU A 24 35.04 -25.55 -3.87
C LEU A 24 35.72 -24.18 -3.72
N SER A 25 37.03 -24.07 -4.01
CA SER A 25 37.78 -22.81 -3.94
C SER A 25 37.22 -21.77 -4.92
N ALA A 26 36.88 -22.18 -6.15
CA ALA A 26 36.29 -21.31 -7.17
C ALA A 26 34.90 -20.75 -6.81
N THR A 27 34.18 -21.41 -5.89
CA THR A 27 32.84 -20.99 -5.45
C THR A 27 32.91 -20.09 -4.21
N VAL A 28 33.89 -20.33 -3.34
CA VAL A 28 34.07 -19.60 -2.08
C VAL A 28 34.70 -18.22 -2.32
N THR A 29 35.70 -18.10 -3.20
CA THR A 29 36.38 -16.82 -3.48
C THR A 29 35.46 -15.68 -3.94
N PRO A 30 34.53 -15.87 -4.91
CA PRO A 30 33.61 -14.80 -5.31
C PRO A 30 32.58 -14.45 -4.22
N VAL A 31 32.13 -15.40 -3.41
CA VAL A 31 31.22 -15.15 -2.28
C VAL A 31 31.89 -14.27 -1.21
N PHE A 32 33.18 -14.51 -0.93
CA PHE A 32 33.96 -13.67 -0.01
C PHE A 32 34.27 -12.28 -0.58
N GLN A 33 34.49 -12.14 -1.89
CA GLN A 33 34.63 -10.82 -2.53
C GLN A 33 33.37 -9.96 -2.36
N TRP A 34 32.18 -10.57 -2.51
CA TRP A 34 30.91 -9.87 -2.27
C TRP A 34 30.78 -9.39 -0.81
N GLN A 35 31.23 -10.18 0.16
CA GLN A 35 31.25 -9.74 1.57
C GLN A 35 32.22 -8.58 1.84
N VAL A 36 33.41 -8.59 1.22
CA VAL A 36 34.40 -7.50 1.40
C VAL A 36 33.95 -6.19 0.74
N VAL A 37 33.27 -6.27 -0.40
CA VAL A 37 32.69 -5.09 -1.08
C VAL A 37 31.52 -4.50 -0.26
N LEU A 38 30.66 -5.35 0.31
CA LEU A 38 29.55 -4.91 1.17
C LEU A 38 30.03 -4.31 2.51
N ALA A 39 31.19 -4.75 3.01
CA ALA A 39 31.78 -4.26 4.26
C ALA A 39 32.50 -2.91 4.16
N ASN A 40 32.61 -2.30 2.95
CA ASN A 40 33.34 -1.06 2.77
C ASN A 40 32.47 0.07 2.17
N PRO A 41 31.52 0.61 2.94
CA PRO A 41 30.74 1.76 2.51
C PRO A 41 31.64 3.02 2.50
N LYS A 42 31.74 3.65 1.33
CA LYS A 42 32.44 4.93 1.13
C LYS A 42 31.93 5.98 2.15
N ASN A 43 32.83 6.50 2.99
CA ASN A 43 32.58 7.65 3.89
C ASN A 43 33.78 8.64 3.80
N PRO A 44 33.65 9.91 4.24
CA PRO A 44 34.06 11.14 3.54
C PRO A 44 35.54 11.52 3.74
N PHE A 45 36.41 10.55 4.00
CA PHE A 45 37.86 10.73 4.20
C PHE A 45 38.65 11.02 2.89
N ALA A 46 37.94 11.29 1.80
CA ALA A 46 38.51 11.42 0.44
C ALA A 46 39.45 12.62 0.25
N ILE A 47 39.48 13.58 1.18
CA ILE A 47 40.33 14.78 1.11
C ILE A 47 41.64 14.62 1.90
N MET A 48 41.67 13.79 2.95
CA MET A 48 42.88 13.55 3.76
C MET A 48 43.80 12.48 3.15
N LEU A 49 43.30 11.69 2.20
CA LEU A 49 44.00 10.57 1.59
C LEU A 49 44.65 10.92 0.24
N ALA A 50 45.01 12.16 -0.05
CA ALA A 50 45.63 12.49 -1.36
C ALA A 50 47.03 11.85 -1.53
N GLN A 51 47.81 11.72 -0.45
CA GLN A 51 49.14 11.06 -0.45
C GLN A 51 49.03 9.54 -0.23
N LEU A 52 47.99 9.08 0.48
CA LEU A 52 47.64 7.65 0.61
C LEU A 52 46.92 7.10 -0.63
N LYS A 53 46.39 7.97 -1.51
CA LYS A 53 45.65 7.59 -2.72
C LYS A 53 46.51 6.75 -3.65
N THR A 54 47.79 7.08 -3.81
CA THR A 54 48.68 6.39 -4.74
C THR A 54 48.99 4.99 -4.24
N VAL A 55 49.42 4.85 -2.98
CA VAL A 55 49.74 3.55 -2.36
C VAL A 55 48.49 2.67 -2.20
N PHE A 56 47.37 3.26 -1.79
CA PHE A 56 46.10 2.55 -1.66
C PHE A 56 45.53 2.12 -3.03
N SER A 57 45.64 2.97 -4.05
CA SER A 57 45.19 2.61 -5.40
C SER A 57 46.08 1.52 -6.01
N ILE A 58 47.40 1.61 -5.85
CA ILE A 58 48.36 0.60 -6.31
C ILE A 58 48.07 -0.76 -5.65
N TRP A 59 47.87 -0.76 -4.34
CA TRP A 59 47.53 -1.97 -3.58
C TRP A 59 46.16 -2.53 -3.97
N SER A 60 45.14 -1.67 -4.11
CA SER A 60 43.80 -2.09 -4.52
C SER A 60 43.78 -2.68 -5.92
N ILE A 61 44.53 -2.08 -6.87
CA ILE A 61 44.66 -2.57 -8.24
C ILE A 61 45.38 -3.93 -8.27
N SER A 62 46.54 -4.05 -7.59
CA SER A 62 47.30 -5.30 -7.56
C SER A 62 46.48 -6.45 -6.93
N THR A 63 45.76 -6.16 -5.84
CA THR A 63 44.91 -7.14 -5.15
C THR A 63 43.72 -7.57 -6.01
N TYR A 64 43.09 -6.62 -6.72
CA TYR A 64 41.96 -6.91 -7.62
C TYR A 64 42.40 -7.77 -8.82
N ILE A 65 43.54 -7.42 -9.44
CA ILE A 65 44.15 -8.19 -10.53
C ILE A 65 44.46 -9.62 -10.07
N TYR A 66 45.12 -9.77 -8.91
CA TYR A 66 45.44 -11.08 -8.36
C TYR A 66 44.18 -11.94 -8.14
N ALA A 67 43.14 -11.38 -7.53
CA ALA A 67 41.90 -12.11 -7.25
C ALA A 67 41.21 -12.59 -8.55
N ASN A 68 41.10 -11.73 -9.55
CA ASN A 68 40.50 -12.10 -10.85
C ASN A 68 41.33 -13.18 -11.56
N ILE A 69 42.66 -13.03 -11.60
CA ILE A 69 43.55 -14.03 -12.19
C ILE A 69 43.45 -15.37 -11.44
N PHE A 70 43.34 -15.34 -10.12
CA PHE A 70 43.18 -16.54 -9.31
C PHE A 70 41.87 -17.27 -9.63
N ILE A 71 40.75 -16.55 -9.78
CA ILE A 71 39.47 -17.13 -10.22
C ILE A 71 39.62 -17.78 -11.60
N ILE A 72 40.24 -17.09 -12.56
CA ILE A 72 40.51 -17.65 -13.90
C ILE A 72 41.37 -18.90 -13.78
N LYS A 73 42.43 -18.88 -12.96
CA LYS A 73 43.30 -20.04 -12.72
C LYS A 73 42.50 -21.23 -12.20
N CYS A 74 41.64 -21.02 -11.20
CA CYS A 74 40.76 -22.05 -10.68
C CYS A 74 39.83 -22.61 -11.77
N SER A 75 39.24 -21.74 -12.61
CA SER A 75 38.40 -22.15 -13.74
C SER A 75 39.17 -22.99 -14.76
N ARG A 76 40.42 -22.63 -15.09
CA ARG A 76 41.24 -23.42 -16.03
C ARG A 76 41.68 -24.76 -15.43
N GLU A 77 41.95 -24.83 -14.13
CA GLU A 77 42.26 -26.09 -13.44
C GLU A 77 41.04 -27.02 -13.37
N THR A 78 39.84 -26.49 -13.15
CA THR A 78 38.60 -27.29 -13.19
C THR A 78 38.29 -27.80 -14.59
N GLU A 79 38.48 -26.97 -15.63
CA GLU A 79 38.38 -27.40 -17.03
C GLU A 79 39.39 -28.51 -17.38
N LYS A 80 40.61 -28.46 -16.87
CA LYS A 80 41.62 -29.51 -17.05
C LYS A 80 41.27 -30.80 -16.32
N LYS A 81 40.75 -30.70 -15.10
CA LYS A 81 40.38 -31.86 -14.26
C LYS A 81 39.10 -32.55 -14.75
N TYR A 82 38.18 -31.78 -15.33
CA TYR A 82 36.91 -32.28 -15.90
C TYR A 82 36.77 -31.84 -17.36
N PRO A 83 37.57 -32.40 -18.28
CA PRO A 83 37.59 -31.98 -19.67
C PRO A 83 36.26 -32.30 -20.35
N GLN A 84 35.68 -31.30 -21.02
CA GLN A 84 34.54 -31.53 -21.89
C GLN A 84 35.02 -31.79 -23.32
N PRO A 85 34.55 -32.86 -23.98
CA PRO A 85 34.86 -33.11 -25.37
C PRO A 85 34.37 -31.96 -26.26
N LYS A 86 35.25 -31.49 -27.15
CA LYS A 86 34.95 -30.37 -28.07
C LYS A 86 33.76 -30.73 -28.97
N GLY A 87 32.84 -29.79 -29.16
CA GLY A 87 31.68 -29.95 -30.04
C GLY A 87 30.49 -30.74 -29.47
N GLN A 88 30.54 -31.21 -28.22
CA GLN A 88 29.39 -31.91 -27.62
C GLN A 88 28.38 -30.96 -26.97
N LYS A 89 27.09 -31.33 -27.04
CA LYS A 89 25.99 -30.58 -26.43
C LYS A 89 26.09 -30.67 -24.90
N LYS A 90 26.07 -29.52 -24.21
CA LYS A 90 25.94 -29.47 -22.74
C LYS A 90 24.66 -30.20 -22.29
N LYS A 91 24.72 -30.91 -21.16
CA LYS A 91 23.59 -31.65 -20.58
C LYS A 91 22.37 -30.74 -20.41
N LYS A 92 21.19 -31.22 -20.83
CA LYS A 92 19.93 -30.48 -20.75
C LYS A 92 19.64 -29.97 -19.33
N ILE A 93 19.87 -30.79 -18.31
CA ILE A 93 19.60 -30.45 -16.91
C ILE A 93 20.38 -29.22 -16.42
N VAL A 94 21.61 -29.02 -16.89
CA VAL A 94 22.43 -27.85 -16.53
C VAL A 94 21.89 -26.59 -17.19
N LYS A 95 21.44 -26.68 -18.45
CA LYS A 95 20.84 -25.56 -19.18
C LYS A 95 19.51 -25.12 -18.56
N TYR A 96 18.59 -26.07 -18.37
CA TYR A 96 17.26 -25.77 -17.82
C TYR A 96 17.31 -25.44 -16.33
N GLY A 97 18.21 -26.06 -15.56
CA GLY A 97 18.40 -25.75 -14.14
C GLY A 97 18.95 -24.33 -13.93
N MET A 98 20.06 -24.00 -14.59
CA MET A 98 20.69 -22.68 -14.45
C MET A 98 19.82 -21.56 -15.04
N GLY A 99 19.27 -21.75 -16.25
CA GLY A 99 18.39 -20.77 -16.88
C GLY A 99 17.06 -20.61 -16.16
N GLY A 100 16.45 -21.73 -15.73
CA GLY A 100 15.20 -21.71 -14.98
C GLY A 100 15.33 -21.02 -13.63
N LEU A 101 16.44 -21.23 -12.93
CA LEU A 101 16.71 -20.56 -11.65
C LEU A 101 16.83 -19.03 -11.83
N ILE A 102 17.53 -18.56 -12.87
CA ILE A 102 17.62 -17.12 -13.19
C ILE A 102 16.23 -16.53 -13.50
N ILE A 103 15.44 -17.21 -14.35
CA ILE A 103 14.09 -16.76 -14.71
C ILE A 103 13.18 -16.73 -13.47
N PHE A 104 13.25 -17.75 -12.62
CA PHE A 104 12.49 -17.82 -11.37
C PHE A 104 12.81 -16.64 -10.46
N PHE A 105 14.10 -16.34 -10.21
CA PHE A 105 14.49 -15.19 -9.39
C PHE A 105 14.00 -13.86 -9.98
N LEU A 106 14.04 -13.69 -11.29
CA LEU A 106 13.54 -12.49 -11.95
C LEU A 106 12.02 -12.34 -11.76
N ILE A 107 11.25 -13.42 -11.89
CA ILE A 107 9.80 -13.40 -11.62
C ILE A 107 9.55 -13.07 -10.16
N CYS A 108 10.25 -13.73 -9.22
CA CYS A 108 10.10 -13.45 -7.79
C CYS A 108 10.39 -11.99 -7.46
N ILE A 109 11.43 -11.38 -8.02
CA ILE A 109 11.76 -9.98 -7.79
C ILE A 109 10.63 -9.03 -8.25
N ILE A 110 9.96 -9.36 -9.35
CA ILE A 110 8.88 -8.53 -9.90
C ILE A 110 7.56 -8.79 -9.12
N TRP A 111 7.25 -10.03 -8.80
CA TRP A 111 5.97 -10.43 -8.20
C TRP A 111 5.93 -10.30 -6.68
N PHE A 112 7.03 -10.60 -5.98
CA PHE A 112 7.08 -10.57 -4.52
C PHE A 112 6.69 -9.20 -3.93
N PRO A 113 7.19 -8.06 -4.45
CA PRO A 113 6.76 -6.75 -3.96
C PRO A 113 5.25 -6.53 -4.12
N LEU A 114 4.67 -6.94 -5.26
CA LEU A 114 3.23 -6.81 -5.52
C LEU A 114 2.39 -7.62 -4.53
N LEU A 115 2.80 -8.87 -4.27
CA LEU A 115 2.15 -9.73 -3.28
C LEU A 115 2.27 -9.15 -1.87
N PHE A 116 3.46 -8.68 -1.49
CA PHE A 116 3.70 -8.08 -0.16
C PHE A 116 2.83 -6.84 0.07
N ILE A 117 2.69 -5.97 -0.93
CA ILE A 117 1.83 -4.78 -0.89
C ILE A 117 0.37 -5.15 -0.61
N SER A 118 -0.14 -6.17 -1.30
CA SER A 118 -1.54 -6.60 -1.13
C SER A 118 -1.83 -7.11 0.29
N LEU A 119 -0.85 -7.79 0.90
CA LEU A 119 -0.95 -8.28 2.27
C LEU A 119 -0.91 -7.15 3.29
N VAL A 120 0.00 -6.18 3.14
CA VAL A 120 0.14 -5.06 4.09
C VAL A 120 -1.12 -4.19 4.13
N ARG A 121 -1.77 -3.94 2.98
CA ARG A 121 -3.04 -3.19 2.96
C ARG A 121 -4.18 -3.93 3.65
N SER A 122 -4.19 -5.26 3.64
CA SER A 122 -5.28 -6.05 4.20
C SER A 122 -5.19 -6.25 5.71
N VAL A 123 -4.00 -6.18 6.32
CA VAL A 123 -3.78 -6.59 7.73
C VAL A 123 -3.80 -5.42 8.71
N VAL A 124 -3.59 -4.17 8.25
CA VAL A 124 -3.41 -3.00 9.12
C VAL A 124 -4.59 -2.02 9.03
N GLY A 125 -5.82 -2.53 9.06
CA GLY A 125 -7.01 -1.68 9.11
C GLY A 125 -7.31 -1.22 10.53
N VAL A 126 -7.38 0.10 10.76
CA VAL A 126 -7.84 0.71 12.02
C VAL A 126 -9.31 1.09 11.88
N VAL A 127 -10.08 0.86 12.94
CA VAL A 127 -11.50 1.25 13.00
C VAL A 127 -11.62 2.75 13.24
N ASN A 128 -12.39 3.46 12.40
CA ASN A 128 -12.59 4.91 12.53
C ASN A 128 -14.09 5.27 12.58
N HIS A 129 -14.69 5.15 13.76
CA HIS A 129 -16.11 5.49 13.95
C HIS A 129 -16.40 6.96 13.62
N PRO A 130 -17.61 7.27 13.12
CA PRO A 130 -18.02 8.66 12.95
C PRO A 130 -18.07 9.38 14.29
N VAL A 131 -17.56 10.61 14.31
CA VAL A 131 -17.59 11.54 15.45
C VAL A 131 -18.93 12.25 15.53
N ASP A 132 -19.48 12.60 14.36
CA ASP A 132 -20.78 13.23 14.22
C ASP A 132 -21.57 12.57 13.08
N VAL A 133 -22.86 12.39 13.32
CA VAL A 133 -23.83 11.91 12.33
C VAL A 133 -24.93 12.95 12.21
N THR A 134 -24.97 13.62 11.07
CA THR A 134 -25.98 14.65 10.78
C THR A 134 -27.00 14.12 9.78
N VAL A 135 -28.29 14.21 10.11
CA VAL A 135 -29.41 13.83 9.25
C VAL A 135 -30.31 15.04 9.01
N THR A 136 -30.69 15.24 7.74
CA THR A 136 -31.54 16.35 7.31
C THR A 136 -32.68 15.88 6.43
N VAL A 137 -33.89 16.40 6.69
CA VAL A 137 -35.06 16.20 5.82
C VAL A 137 -35.41 17.54 5.18
N LYS A 138 -35.41 17.59 3.85
CA LYS A 138 -35.71 18.79 3.05
C LYS A 138 -36.86 18.52 2.12
N LEU A 139 -37.77 19.48 2.00
CA LEU A 139 -38.83 19.46 1.01
C LEU A 139 -38.47 20.44 -0.11
N GLY A 140 -38.25 19.93 -1.32
CA GLY A 140 -37.86 20.73 -2.48
C GLY A 140 -36.59 21.56 -2.25
N GLY A 141 -36.64 22.83 -2.67
CA GLY A 141 -35.57 23.82 -2.46
C GLY A 141 -35.76 24.69 -1.21
N TYR A 142 -36.68 24.33 -0.32
CA TYR A 142 -37.02 25.14 0.86
C TYR A 142 -36.11 24.84 2.06
N GLU A 143 -36.27 25.64 3.12
CA GLU A 143 -35.60 25.43 4.41
C GLU A 143 -35.87 24.00 4.93
N PRO A 144 -34.84 23.33 5.51
CA PRO A 144 -34.98 21.97 6.00
C PRO A 144 -36.07 21.88 7.05
N LEU A 145 -36.92 20.87 6.92
CA LEU A 145 -37.94 20.57 7.90
C LEU A 145 -37.28 20.07 9.18
N PHE A 146 -36.37 19.12 9.04
CA PHE A 146 -35.67 18.48 10.15
C PHE A 146 -34.16 18.55 9.95
N THR A 147 -33.43 18.85 11.02
CA THR A 147 -31.97 18.76 11.07
C THR A 147 -31.58 18.32 12.46
N MET A 148 -30.83 17.23 12.54
CA MET A 148 -30.32 16.67 13.78
C MET A 148 -28.88 16.22 13.58
N SER A 149 -28.02 16.57 14.53
CA SER A 149 -26.61 16.15 14.57
C SER A 149 -26.37 15.41 15.87
N VAL A 150 -25.89 14.18 15.75
CA VAL A 150 -25.68 13.25 16.86
C VAL A 150 -24.18 13.08 17.09
N GLN A 151 -23.73 13.42 18.29
CA GLN A 151 -22.33 13.29 18.69
C GLN A 151 -22.03 11.93 19.33
N GLN A 152 -20.75 11.67 19.62
CA GLN A 152 -20.21 10.40 20.12
C GLN A 152 -20.97 9.72 21.27
N GLN A 153 -21.59 10.47 22.20
CA GLN A 153 -22.31 9.86 23.34
C GLN A 153 -23.58 9.09 22.92
N SER A 154 -24.21 9.51 21.83
CA SER A 154 -25.41 8.90 21.27
C SER A 154 -25.08 7.93 20.12
N ILE A 155 -23.80 7.81 19.77
CA ILE A 155 -23.28 6.80 18.85
C ILE A 155 -22.77 5.62 19.67
N GLN A 156 -23.51 4.51 19.66
CA GLN A 156 -23.19 3.33 20.44
C GLN A 156 -22.50 2.28 19.57
N SER A 157 -21.30 1.85 19.96
CA SER A 157 -20.62 0.72 19.33
C SER A 157 -21.42 -0.56 19.53
N PHE A 158 -21.45 -1.42 18.53
CA PHE A 158 -22.08 -2.74 18.64
C PHE A 158 -21.37 -3.59 19.70
N THR A 159 -22.18 -4.28 20.51
CA THR A 159 -21.70 -5.37 21.36
C THR A 159 -21.73 -6.69 20.58
N GLU A 160 -21.03 -7.71 21.08
CA GLU A 160 -21.09 -9.05 20.48
C GLU A 160 -22.53 -9.61 20.48
N GLU A 161 -23.33 -9.30 21.51
CA GLU A 161 -24.74 -9.67 21.58
C GLU A 161 -25.57 -8.99 20.47
N ASP A 162 -25.34 -7.71 20.21
CA ASP A 162 -26.07 -6.97 19.17
C ASP A 162 -25.69 -7.45 17.77
N TYR A 163 -24.43 -7.80 17.57
CA TYR A 163 -23.96 -8.44 16.33
C TYR A 163 -24.62 -9.81 16.12
N ASN A 164 -24.73 -10.62 17.19
CA ASN A 164 -25.43 -11.90 17.14
C ASN A 164 -26.92 -11.72 16.82
N LYS A 165 -27.60 -10.72 17.41
CA LYS A 165 -29.00 -10.36 17.08
C LYS A 165 -29.16 -9.94 15.62
N LEU A 166 -28.22 -9.14 15.09
CA LEU A 166 -28.23 -8.75 13.68
C LEU A 166 -28.09 -9.99 12.78
N THR A 167 -27.16 -10.87 13.11
CA THR A 167 -26.89 -12.11 12.37
C THR A 167 -28.10 -13.05 12.38
N THR A 168 -28.79 -13.21 13.52
CA THR A 168 -30.00 -14.03 13.59
C THR A 168 -31.17 -13.43 12.81
N ASN A 169 -31.32 -12.10 12.80
CA ASN A 169 -32.37 -11.42 12.02
C ASN A 169 -32.22 -11.63 10.51
N PHE A 170 -30.98 -11.74 10.02
CA PHE A 170 -30.66 -11.91 8.60
C PHE A 170 -30.22 -13.33 8.23
N TYR A 171 -30.42 -14.32 9.11
CA TYR A 171 -29.98 -15.69 8.89
C TYR A 171 -30.50 -16.30 7.58
N ASP A 172 -31.76 -16.02 7.25
CA ASP A 172 -32.42 -16.55 6.05
C ASP A 172 -31.90 -15.92 4.74
N ASN A 173 -31.28 -14.74 4.80
CA ASN A 173 -30.79 -14.03 3.61
C ASN A 173 -29.28 -14.23 3.42
N ALA A 174 -28.92 -15.13 2.52
CA ALA A 174 -27.51 -15.44 2.22
C ALA A 174 -26.69 -14.23 1.74
N ARG A 175 -27.30 -13.30 0.99
CA ARG A 175 -26.60 -12.09 0.50
C ARG A 175 -26.28 -11.12 1.63
N ALA A 176 -27.26 -10.90 2.52
CA ALA A 176 -27.08 -10.11 3.73
C ALA A 176 -25.98 -10.71 4.62
N MET A 177 -25.99 -12.03 4.82
CA MET A 177 -25.00 -12.73 5.64
C MET A 177 -23.58 -12.56 5.10
N GLN A 178 -23.38 -12.71 3.78
CA GLN A 178 -22.09 -12.48 3.14
C GLN A 178 -21.56 -11.06 3.43
N PHE A 179 -22.43 -10.05 3.37
CA PHE A 179 -22.05 -8.67 3.68
C PHE A 179 -21.71 -8.50 5.17
N ILE A 180 -22.56 -8.97 6.08
CA ILE A 180 -22.36 -8.83 7.53
C ILE A 180 -21.03 -9.45 7.95
N THR A 181 -20.66 -10.63 7.43
CA THR A 181 -19.40 -11.32 7.76
C THR A 181 -18.13 -10.58 7.33
N LEU A 182 -18.21 -9.56 6.47
CA LEU A 182 -17.07 -8.71 6.12
C LEU A 182 -16.69 -7.75 7.25
N TYR A 183 -17.59 -7.50 8.19
CA TYR A 183 -17.42 -6.56 9.29
C TYR A 183 -17.36 -7.30 10.62
N SER A 184 -16.49 -6.84 11.51
CA SER A 184 -16.52 -7.25 12.91
C SER A 184 -17.53 -6.41 13.69
N TYR A 185 -17.94 -6.86 14.88
CA TYR A 185 -18.83 -6.07 15.75
C TYR A 185 -18.24 -4.69 16.09
N GLU A 186 -16.91 -4.58 16.17
CA GLU A 186 -16.19 -3.31 16.39
C GLU A 186 -16.35 -2.32 15.24
N ASP A 187 -16.60 -2.79 14.02
CA ASP A 187 -16.73 -1.96 12.83
C ASP A 187 -18.12 -1.34 12.68
N ILE A 188 -19.08 -1.74 13.53
CA ILE A 188 -20.48 -1.36 13.41
C ILE A 188 -20.86 -0.45 14.57
N VAL A 189 -21.57 0.63 14.26
CA VAL A 189 -22.12 1.55 15.27
C VAL A 189 -23.59 1.81 15.01
N THR A 190 -24.33 2.08 16.08
CA THR A 190 -25.70 2.60 16.00
C THR A 190 -25.72 4.05 16.40
N ALA A 191 -26.07 4.94 15.47
CA ALA A 191 -26.40 6.32 15.76
C ALA A 191 -27.85 6.41 16.22
N LYS A 192 -28.08 6.83 17.47
CA LYS A 192 -29.41 7.10 18.01
C LYS A 192 -29.79 8.53 17.70
N ILE A 193 -30.53 8.73 16.61
CA ILE A 193 -30.97 10.06 16.17
C ILE A 193 -32.25 10.43 16.90
N GLU A 194 -32.24 11.57 17.60
CA GLU A 194 -33.45 12.09 18.22
C GLU A 194 -34.44 12.57 17.15
N GLY A 195 -35.71 12.22 17.31
CA GLY A 195 -36.78 12.52 16.36
C GLY A 195 -37.19 13.98 16.32
N SER A 196 -36.94 14.74 17.38
CA SER A 196 -37.29 16.16 17.43
C SER A 196 -36.17 16.99 16.82
N SER A 197 -36.48 17.87 15.86
CA SER A 197 -35.47 18.70 15.20
C SER A 197 -34.65 19.51 16.21
N GLY A 198 -33.32 19.51 16.05
CA GLY A 198 -32.41 20.29 16.89
C GLY A 198 -32.49 21.81 16.64
N SER A 199 -33.26 22.22 15.63
CA SER A 199 -33.47 23.63 15.29
C SER A 199 -34.94 23.93 14.99
N VAL A 200 -35.36 25.15 15.35
CA VAL A 200 -36.67 25.72 15.00
C VAL A 200 -36.75 25.90 13.48
N TRP A 201 -37.92 25.67 12.89
CA TRP A 201 -38.14 25.79 11.45
C TRP A 201 -38.19 27.28 11.04
N ARG A 202 -37.14 27.75 10.33
CA ARG A 202 -36.93 29.17 9.99
C ARG A 202 -37.49 29.57 8.63
N ILE A 203 -38.58 28.97 8.17
CA ILE A 203 -39.17 29.34 6.88
C ILE A 203 -39.76 30.76 6.91
N SER A 204 -39.59 31.52 5.83
CA SER A 204 -40.24 32.82 5.71
C SER A 204 -41.75 32.66 5.47
N PRO A 205 -42.62 33.55 5.99
CA PRO A 205 -44.06 33.51 5.73
C PRO A 205 -44.44 33.43 4.22
N PRO A 206 -43.81 34.18 3.29
CA PRO A 206 -44.13 34.03 1.88
C PRO A 206 -43.68 32.67 1.32
N SER A 207 -42.49 32.18 1.69
CA SER A 207 -42.05 30.84 1.28
C SER A 207 -42.99 29.74 1.78
N ARG A 208 -43.53 29.87 3.00
CA ARG A 208 -44.52 28.93 3.54
C ARG A 208 -45.80 28.90 2.70
N GLN A 209 -46.29 30.06 2.26
CA GLN A 209 -47.48 30.13 1.39
C GLN A 209 -47.21 29.49 0.02
N GLU A 210 -46.02 29.70 -0.55
CA GLU A 210 -45.62 29.05 -1.80
C GLU A 210 -45.48 27.53 -1.64
N VAL A 211 -44.91 27.02 -0.54
CA VAL A 211 -44.87 25.56 -0.26
C VAL A 211 -46.27 24.97 -0.26
N VAL A 212 -47.22 25.60 0.45
CA VAL A 212 -48.61 25.11 0.53
C VAL A 212 -49.29 25.14 -0.83
N LYS A 213 -49.06 26.20 -1.61
CA LYS A 213 -49.59 26.36 -2.97
C LYS A 213 -49.00 25.32 -3.93
N GLU A 214 -47.71 25.03 -3.81
CA GLU A 214 -47.02 24.02 -4.62
C GLU A 214 -47.51 22.61 -4.29
N LEU A 215 -47.65 22.29 -3.00
CA LEU A 215 -48.16 20.99 -2.54
C LEU A 215 -49.60 20.70 -3.03
N LEU A 216 -50.47 21.71 -3.04
CA LEU A 216 -51.89 21.54 -3.40
C LEU A 216 -52.20 21.75 -4.88
N GLY A 217 -51.45 22.64 -5.56
CA GLY A 217 -51.84 23.17 -6.87
C GLY A 217 -50.82 22.99 -7.99
N SER A 218 -49.60 22.51 -7.71
CA SER A 218 -48.59 22.33 -8.75
C SER A 218 -48.71 20.97 -9.46
N PRO A 219 -48.71 20.94 -10.80
CA PRO A 219 -48.62 19.69 -11.58
C PRO A 219 -47.19 19.14 -11.66
N VAL A 220 -46.20 19.83 -11.10
CA VAL A 220 -44.78 19.40 -11.09
C VAL A 220 -44.50 18.56 -9.84
N ASP A 221 -43.67 17.53 -9.99
CA ASP A 221 -43.24 16.65 -8.91
C ASP A 221 -42.40 17.41 -7.86
N MET A 222 -42.64 17.10 -6.58
CA MET A 222 -42.01 17.78 -5.46
C MET A 222 -41.17 16.76 -4.73
N THR A 223 -39.87 17.00 -4.63
CA THR A 223 -38.94 16.01 -4.10
C THR A 223 -38.81 16.17 -2.58
N LEU A 224 -39.10 15.13 -1.81
CA LEU A 224 -38.76 15.06 -0.38
C LEU A 224 -37.43 14.34 -0.25
N ARG A 225 -36.43 14.98 0.37
CA ARG A 225 -35.04 14.50 0.41
C ARG A 225 -34.60 14.23 1.85
N LEU A 226 -34.13 13.02 2.11
CA LEU A 226 -33.35 12.67 3.30
C LEU A 226 -31.88 12.72 2.93
N ALA A 227 -31.05 13.44 3.67
CA ALA A 227 -29.60 13.41 3.49
C ALA A 227 -28.92 13.12 4.82
N TRP A 228 -27.88 12.29 4.77
CA TRP A 228 -27.04 11.96 5.92
C TRP A 228 -25.59 12.30 5.61
N THR A 229 -24.90 12.79 6.64
CA THR A 229 -23.48 13.13 6.60
C THR A 229 -22.81 12.55 7.82
N PHE A 230 -21.73 11.81 7.60
CA PHE A 230 -20.88 11.28 8.66
C PHE A 230 -19.56 12.04 8.65
N GLN A 231 -19.16 12.56 9.81
CA GLN A 231 -17.85 13.17 10.03
C GLN A 231 -16.94 12.19 10.75
N ARG A 232 -15.72 11.99 10.26
CA ARG A 232 -14.71 11.09 10.83
C ARG A 232 -13.50 11.84 11.37
N ASP A 233 -12.80 11.23 12.31
CA ASP A 233 -11.54 11.76 12.83
C ASP A 233 -10.37 11.35 11.93
N LEU A 234 -9.79 12.31 11.21
CA LEU A 234 -8.61 12.07 10.37
C LEU A 234 -7.35 11.72 11.20
N GLY A 235 -7.32 12.03 12.49
CA GLY A 235 -6.24 11.67 13.40
C GLY A 235 -6.07 10.15 13.57
N LYS A 236 -7.15 9.38 13.41
CA LYS A 236 -7.13 7.91 13.45
C LYS A 236 -6.78 7.26 12.11
N GLY A 237 -6.73 8.04 11.03
CA GLY A 237 -6.46 7.59 9.67
C GLY A 237 -7.62 7.81 8.71
N GLY A 238 -7.33 7.64 7.41
CA GLY A 238 -8.25 7.98 6.32
C GLY A 238 -7.90 9.32 5.66
N THR A 239 -8.46 9.54 4.47
CA THR A 239 -8.21 10.76 3.66
C THR A 239 -9.43 11.66 3.54
N VAL A 240 -10.62 11.16 3.88
CA VAL A 240 -11.90 11.84 3.71
C VAL A 240 -12.54 12.03 5.08
N GLU A 241 -12.80 13.28 5.45
CA GLU A 241 -13.43 13.64 6.73
C GLU A 241 -14.94 13.47 6.68
N HIS A 242 -15.57 13.98 5.63
CA HIS A 242 -17.02 13.93 5.45
C HIS A 242 -17.41 12.95 4.35
N THR A 243 -18.24 11.98 4.71
CA THR A 243 -18.90 11.09 3.74
C THR A 243 -20.39 11.30 3.85
N SER A 244 -21.06 11.49 2.71
CA SER A 244 -22.46 11.89 2.68
C SER A 244 -23.18 11.27 1.50
N ASP A 245 -24.47 11.07 1.65
CA ASP A 245 -25.35 10.72 0.54
C ASP A 245 -26.77 11.21 0.84
N LYS A 246 -27.65 11.07 -0.16
CA LYS A 246 -29.05 11.48 -0.06
C LYS A 246 -29.96 10.47 -0.73
N TYR A 247 -31.15 10.34 -0.18
CA TYR A 247 -32.26 9.62 -0.75
C TYR A 247 -33.41 10.60 -1.01
N SER A 248 -34.07 10.49 -2.15
CA SER A 248 -35.14 11.41 -2.54
C SER A 248 -36.36 10.64 -3.04
N ILE A 249 -37.51 10.98 -2.48
CA ILE A 249 -38.81 10.49 -2.93
C ILE A 249 -39.49 11.61 -3.72
N ASP A 250 -39.90 11.30 -4.94
CA ASP A 250 -40.70 12.20 -5.75
C ASP A 250 -42.17 12.06 -5.36
N LEU A 251 -42.73 13.14 -4.84
CA LEU A 251 -44.15 13.19 -4.48
C LEU A 251 -44.91 13.56 -5.75
N ASP A 252 -45.62 12.62 -6.39
CA ASP A 252 -46.41 12.89 -7.59
C ASP A 252 -47.68 13.74 -7.30
N PRO A 253 -48.24 14.43 -8.31
CA PRO A 253 -49.55 15.08 -8.23
C PRO A 253 -50.66 14.05 -7.91
N GLY A 254 -51.24 14.16 -6.72
CA GLY A 254 -52.27 13.23 -6.23
C GLY A 254 -51.79 12.26 -5.14
N ASN A 255 -50.50 12.26 -4.80
CA ASN A 255 -49.99 11.51 -3.65
C ASN A 255 -50.63 12.05 -2.34
N PRO A 256 -51.23 11.19 -1.49
CA PRO A 256 -51.88 11.62 -0.24
C PRO A 256 -50.93 12.38 0.70
N VAL A 257 -49.63 12.07 0.66
CA VAL A 257 -48.59 12.73 1.46
C VAL A 257 -48.55 14.24 1.20
N ARG A 258 -48.78 14.69 -0.05
CA ARG A 258 -48.80 16.13 -0.38
C ARG A 258 -49.96 16.85 0.30
N ALA A 259 -51.16 16.29 0.17
CA ALA A 259 -52.37 16.86 0.75
C ALA A 259 -52.28 16.89 2.27
N ASP A 260 -51.76 15.82 2.85
CA ASP A 260 -51.56 15.68 4.29
C ASP A 260 -50.50 16.67 4.82
N LEU A 261 -49.34 16.82 4.15
CA LEU A 261 -48.34 17.83 4.51
C LEU A 261 -48.88 19.25 4.38
N ALA A 262 -49.63 19.55 3.32
CA ALA A 262 -50.27 20.86 3.16
C ALA A 262 -51.28 21.13 4.29
N SER A 263 -52.07 20.13 4.67
CA SER A 263 -53.05 20.25 5.76
C SER A 263 -52.39 20.48 7.13
N LEU A 264 -51.23 19.87 7.38
CA LEU A 264 -50.40 20.14 8.56
C LEU A 264 -49.89 21.58 8.58
N LEU A 265 -49.37 22.07 7.44
CA LEU A 265 -48.83 23.42 7.30
C LEU A 265 -49.87 24.51 7.49
N VAL A 266 -51.08 24.30 6.95
CA VAL A 266 -52.25 25.19 7.15
C VAL A 266 -52.76 25.10 8.59
N GLY A 267 -52.57 23.95 9.26
CA GLY A 267 -53.02 23.69 10.62
C GLY A 267 -54.44 23.14 10.71
N ASN A 268 -54.97 22.59 9.62
CA ASN A 268 -56.27 21.90 9.59
C ASN A 268 -56.16 20.47 10.18
N ARG A 269 -54.96 19.89 10.15
CA ARG A 269 -54.64 18.56 10.68
C ARG A 269 -53.61 18.67 11.81
N THR A 270 -53.78 17.85 12.84
CA THR A 270 -52.80 17.67 13.94
C THR A 270 -52.14 16.29 13.93
N ASP A 271 -52.71 15.33 13.20
CA ASP A 271 -52.19 13.97 13.13
C ASP A 271 -50.91 13.88 12.28
N PRO A 272 -49.91 13.09 12.69
CA PRO A 272 -48.69 12.88 11.91
C PRO A 272 -48.97 12.37 10.50
N VAL A 273 -48.08 12.71 9.56
CA VAL A 273 -48.16 12.32 8.14
C VAL A 273 -47.19 11.19 7.89
N ARG A 274 -47.69 10.04 7.45
CA ARG A 274 -46.89 8.86 7.12
C ARG A 274 -46.27 9.02 5.74
N VAL A 275 -44.95 8.96 5.65
CA VAL A 275 -44.18 8.91 4.40
C VAL A 275 -43.59 7.50 4.28
N PRO A 276 -43.98 6.73 3.26
CA PRO A 276 -43.49 5.38 3.09
C PRO A 276 -42.03 5.35 2.62
N HIS A 277 -41.30 4.31 2.98
CA HIS A 277 -39.97 3.96 2.43
C HIS A 277 -38.94 5.10 2.43
N MET A 278 -38.88 5.90 3.49
CA MET A 278 -38.04 7.11 3.53
C MET A 278 -36.73 6.93 4.30
N PHE A 279 -36.71 6.08 5.34
CA PHE A 279 -35.58 5.97 6.25
C PHE A 279 -34.78 4.67 6.05
N PRO A 280 -33.56 4.73 5.47
CA PRO A 280 -32.64 3.60 5.44
C PRO A 280 -31.95 3.43 6.80
N ASN A 281 -32.30 2.37 7.52
CA ASN A 281 -31.70 1.98 8.80
C ASN A 281 -30.29 1.34 8.73
N TYR A 282 -29.79 0.97 7.56
CA TYR A 282 -28.50 0.28 7.34
C TYR A 282 -27.70 1.01 6.26
N ILE A 283 -26.62 1.67 6.65
CA ILE A 283 -25.81 2.48 5.75
C ILE A 283 -24.36 2.03 5.82
N ARG A 284 -23.69 1.93 4.67
CA ARG A 284 -22.25 1.73 4.63
C ARG A 284 -21.56 3.08 4.58
N ALA A 285 -20.63 3.28 5.50
CA ALA A 285 -19.69 4.38 5.49
C ALA A 285 -18.34 3.85 4.94
N PRO A 286 -18.04 4.05 3.65
CA PRO A 286 -16.75 3.67 3.07
C PRO A 286 -15.68 4.75 3.35
N ASN A 287 -14.46 4.51 2.88
CA ASN A 287 -13.36 5.48 2.93
C ASN A 287 -13.50 6.62 1.89
N GLY A 288 -14.51 6.54 1.01
CA GLY A 288 -14.82 7.54 0.00
C GLY A 288 -15.83 8.58 0.48
N ALA A 289 -16.17 9.52 -0.39
CA ALA A 289 -17.10 10.61 -0.09
C ALA A 289 -18.58 10.21 -0.13
N GLU A 290 -18.93 9.08 -0.75
CA GLU A 290 -20.31 8.60 -0.90
C GLU A 290 -20.64 7.52 0.13
N ALA A 291 -21.69 7.73 0.93
CA ALA A 291 -22.14 6.78 1.95
C ALA A 291 -23.49 6.14 1.56
N LYS A 292 -23.44 5.05 0.79
CA LYS A 292 -24.65 4.42 0.25
C LYS A 292 -25.35 3.50 1.25
N PRO A 293 -26.69 3.38 1.19
CA PRO A 293 -27.42 2.32 1.90
C PRO A 293 -26.92 0.93 1.49
N VAL A 294 -27.09 -0.05 2.37
CA VAL A 294 -26.65 -1.43 2.10
C VAL A 294 -27.77 -2.20 1.41
N ASP A 295 -27.79 -2.16 0.07
CA ASP A 295 -28.83 -2.83 -0.74
C ASP A 295 -29.02 -4.31 -0.36
N GLN A 296 -27.95 -5.02 0.02
CA GLN A 296 -28.01 -6.44 0.38
C GLN A 296 -28.85 -6.72 1.64
N LEU A 297 -29.04 -5.73 2.51
CA LEU A 297 -29.82 -5.84 3.75
C LEU A 297 -31.30 -5.50 3.55
N TYR A 298 -31.67 -4.92 2.42
CA TYR A 298 -33.03 -4.56 2.10
C TYR A 298 -33.71 -5.59 1.22
N LYS A 299 -35.00 -5.85 1.49
CA LYS A 299 -35.83 -6.68 0.63
C LYS A 299 -36.47 -5.76 -0.43
N GLY A 300 -35.98 -5.82 -1.67
CA GLY A 300 -36.49 -4.97 -2.75
C GLY A 300 -35.85 -3.58 -2.80
N ASP A 301 -34.57 -3.46 -2.42
CA ASP A 301 -33.78 -2.22 -2.43
C ASP A 301 -34.47 -1.06 -1.68
N GLU A 302 -35.13 -0.14 -2.39
CA GLU A 302 -35.79 1.05 -1.82
C GLU A 302 -37.10 0.71 -1.09
N ASP A 303 -37.84 -0.32 -1.54
CA ASP A 303 -39.08 -0.79 -0.89
C ASP A 303 -38.84 -1.37 0.51
N GLY A 304 -37.58 -1.67 0.83
CA GLY A 304 -37.17 -2.18 2.14
C GLY A 304 -36.96 -1.09 3.19
N TYR A 305 -36.99 0.20 2.82
CA TYR A 305 -36.78 1.30 3.76
C TYR A 305 -37.96 1.46 4.72
N GLN A 306 -37.68 2.01 5.90
CA GLN A 306 -38.68 2.20 6.93
C GLN A 306 -39.55 3.42 6.64
N ASP A 307 -40.82 3.29 6.98
CA ASP A 307 -41.79 4.37 6.94
C ASP A 307 -41.54 5.34 8.09
N ILE A 308 -41.64 6.64 7.81
CA ILE A 308 -41.53 7.68 8.84
C ILE A 308 -42.85 8.43 8.99
N THR A 309 -43.09 8.99 10.16
CA THR A 309 -44.15 9.96 10.38
C THR A 309 -43.55 11.34 10.63
N LEU A 310 -44.10 12.35 9.96
CA LEU A 310 -43.73 13.75 10.10
C LEU A 310 -44.82 14.49 10.86
N SER A 311 -44.46 15.20 11.91
CA SER A 311 -45.39 16.01 12.69
C SER A 311 -44.83 17.41 12.92
N LEU A 312 -45.71 18.41 12.90
CA LEU A 312 -45.36 19.81 13.11
C LEU A 312 -45.75 20.21 14.54
N MET A 313 -44.74 20.42 15.37
CA MET A 313 -44.91 20.89 16.74
C MET A 313 -44.97 22.42 16.75
N ARG A 314 -45.85 22.98 17.59
CA ARG A 314 -46.02 24.43 17.74
C ARG A 314 -46.00 24.78 19.21
N ASP A 315 -45.09 25.66 19.61
CA ASP A 315 -45.15 26.24 20.94
C ASP A 315 -46.07 27.46 20.95
N ARG A 316 -47.13 27.38 21.74
CA ARG A 316 -48.04 28.50 22.03
C ARG A 316 -47.77 29.12 23.42
N SER A 317 -46.77 28.64 24.13
CA SER A 317 -46.37 29.11 25.46
C SER A 317 -45.53 30.38 25.36
N LEU A 318 -46.21 31.52 25.20
CA LEU A 318 -45.98 32.81 25.90
C LEU A 318 -46.61 33.94 25.08
N ASN A 319 -47.34 34.81 25.77
CA ASN A 319 -47.89 36.10 25.34
C ASN A 319 -46.82 36.99 24.67
N SER A 320 -46.46 36.68 23.43
CA SER A 320 -45.44 37.40 22.68
C SER A 320 -46.02 37.77 21.32
N THR A 321 -45.96 39.05 21.01
CA THR A 321 -46.22 39.68 19.70
C THR A 321 -45.29 39.19 18.57
N ARG A 322 -44.53 38.10 18.81
CA ARG A 322 -43.62 37.42 17.88
C ARG A 322 -44.21 36.02 17.67
N GLY A 323 -44.53 35.66 16.43
CA GLY A 323 -45.33 34.48 16.08
C GLY A 323 -44.89 33.15 16.71
N ALA A 324 -45.79 32.17 16.69
CA ALA A 324 -45.58 30.83 17.24
C ALA A 324 -44.29 30.20 16.70
N GLN A 325 -43.47 29.64 17.59
CA GLN A 325 -42.30 28.87 17.19
C GLN A 325 -42.74 27.47 16.75
N GLU A 326 -42.31 27.05 15.56
CA GLU A 326 -42.65 25.76 14.99
C GLU A 326 -41.37 24.94 14.74
N TRP A 327 -41.42 23.64 15.02
CA TRP A 327 -40.35 22.71 14.67
C TRP A 327 -40.95 21.38 14.22
N TRP A 328 -40.17 20.59 13.50
CA TRP A 328 -40.61 19.29 13.01
C TRP A 328 -40.11 18.17 13.94
N ASP A 329 -40.96 17.18 14.11
CA ASP A 329 -40.68 15.95 14.84
C ASP A 329 -40.93 14.76 13.91
N ILE A 330 -39.95 13.85 13.87
CA ILE A 330 -39.92 12.68 13.01
C ILE A 330 -39.89 11.41 13.86
N SER A 331 -40.64 10.38 13.49
CA SER A 331 -40.60 9.09 14.17
C SER A 331 -40.85 7.93 13.20
N ILE A 332 -40.48 6.71 13.57
CA ILE A 332 -40.71 5.52 12.73
C ILE A 332 -42.20 5.16 12.79
N ALA A 333 -42.86 5.07 11.64
CA ALA A 333 -44.24 4.62 11.54
C ALA A 333 -44.31 3.15 11.97
N ASP A 334 -45.24 2.80 12.86
CA ASP A 334 -45.40 1.45 13.43
C ASP A 334 -44.44 1.10 14.60
N CYS A 335 -43.82 2.11 15.22
CA CYS A 335 -43.12 1.89 16.49
C CYS A 335 -44.09 1.53 17.62
N THR A 336 -44.00 0.29 18.12
CA THR A 336 -44.74 -0.15 19.30
C THR A 336 -44.07 0.37 20.58
N PRO A 337 -44.78 1.02 21.52
CA PRO A 337 -44.20 1.60 22.74
C PRO A 337 -43.55 0.56 23.68
N SER A 338 -43.77 -0.73 23.44
CA SER A 338 -43.11 -1.84 24.15
C SER A 338 -41.68 -2.15 23.68
N LYS A 339 -41.25 -1.64 22.51
CA LYS A 339 -39.92 -1.91 21.91
C LYS A 339 -38.88 -0.78 22.11
N GLY A 340 -39.26 0.34 22.74
CA GLY A 340 -38.35 1.44 23.05
C GLY A 340 -38.97 2.83 22.86
N ALA A 341 -38.12 3.86 22.96
CA ALA A 341 -38.51 5.25 22.72
C ALA A 341 -38.74 5.51 21.23
N CYS A 342 -40.00 5.62 20.81
CA CYS A 342 -40.37 5.82 19.40
C CYS A 342 -39.90 7.16 18.79
N GLY A 343 -39.50 8.11 19.63
CA GLY A 343 -38.86 9.37 19.22
C GLY A 343 -37.35 9.24 18.97
N VAL A 344 -36.80 8.02 18.85
CA VAL A 344 -35.39 7.79 18.53
C VAL A 344 -35.31 6.90 17.29
N LEU A 345 -34.59 7.36 16.28
CA LEU A 345 -34.37 6.65 15.02
C LEU A 345 -32.98 6.00 15.06
N PRO A 346 -32.89 4.67 15.24
CA PRO A 346 -31.61 3.97 15.20
C PRO A 346 -31.13 3.79 13.76
N MET A 347 -29.99 4.37 13.44
CA MET A 347 -29.29 4.17 12.18
C MET A 347 -28.05 3.30 12.43
N VAL A 348 -28.00 2.13 11.81
CA VAL A 348 -26.86 1.21 11.88
C VAL A 348 -25.89 1.53 10.75
N ILE A 349 -24.64 1.82 11.12
CA ILE A 349 -23.60 2.28 10.21
C ILE A 349 -22.49 1.23 10.18
N PHE A 350 -22.20 0.70 9.00
CA PHE A 350 -21.09 -0.22 8.74
C PHE A 350 -19.87 0.58 8.32
N ASN A 351 -18.80 0.52 9.09
CA ASN A 351 -17.65 1.36 8.89
C ASN A 351 -16.49 0.60 8.25
N ASP A 352 -16.05 1.02 7.07
CA ASP A 352 -14.86 0.44 6.45
C ASP A 352 -13.61 0.85 7.24
N LYS A 353 -12.70 -0.11 7.47
CA LYS A 353 -11.41 0.16 8.13
C LYS A 353 -10.55 1.10 7.28
N VAL A 354 -9.84 1.99 7.95
CA VAL A 354 -8.90 2.94 7.34
C VAL A 354 -7.47 2.48 7.58
N SER A 355 -6.57 2.78 6.64
CA SER A 355 -5.14 2.65 6.89
C SER A 355 -4.70 3.70 7.91
N PRO A 356 -3.86 3.34 8.92
CA PRO A 356 -3.35 4.29 9.89
C PRO A 356 -2.58 5.42 9.19
N PRO A 357 -2.51 6.62 9.81
CA PRO A 357 -1.92 7.80 9.19
C PRO A 357 -0.44 7.60 8.80
N SER A 358 0.31 6.77 9.53
CA SER A 358 1.69 6.39 9.21
C SER A 358 1.83 5.63 7.88
N LEU A 359 0.79 4.90 7.45
CA LEU A 359 0.74 4.19 6.18
C LEU A 359 -0.06 4.94 5.11
N GLY A 360 -0.62 6.12 5.43
CA GLY A 360 -1.40 6.95 4.49
C GLY A 360 -0.58 7.39 3.27
N PHE A 361 0.71 7.69 3.43
CA PHE A 361 1.63 8.00 2.32
C PHE A 361 1.78 6.84 1.33
N LEU A 362 1.64 5.60 1.82
CA LEU A 362 1.73 4.38 1.03
C LEU A 362 0.37 3.99 0.41
N ALA A 363 -0.76 4.38 1.02
CA ALA A 363 -2.10 3.96 0.61
C ALA A 363 -2.52 4.43 -0.81
N GLY A 364 -1.84 5.42 -1.41
CA GLY A 364 -2.10 5.92 -2.77
C GLY A 364 -1.07 5.49 -3.83
N TYR A 365 -0.68 6.44 -4.69
CA TYR A 365 0.34 6.27 -5.75
C TYR A 365 1.77 6.06 -5.23
N GLY A 366 2.02 6.29 -3.94
CA GLY A 366 3.35 6.16 -3.32
C GLY A 366 3.90 4.74 -3.40
N ILE A 367 3.06 3.72 -3.15
CA ILE A 367 3.45 2.31 -3.30
C ILE A 367 3.78 1.98 -4.76
N MET A 368 3.00 2.46 -5.72
CA MET A 368 3.26 2.22 -7.14
C MET A 368 4.58 2.87 -7.59
N GLY A 369 4.86 4.08 -7.13
CA GLY A 369 6.14 4.75 -7.37
C GLY A 369 7.32 4.01 -6.74
N LEU A 370 7.16 3.51 -5.51
CA LEU A 370 8.17 2.70 -4.84
C LEU A 370 8.43 1.39 -5.59
N TYR A 371 7.37 0.70 -6.02
CA TYR A 371 7.47 -0.50 -6.84
C TYR A 371 8.23 -0.24 -8.15
N VAL A 372 7.82 0.78 -8.92
CA VAL A 372 8.48 1.14 -10.18
C VAL A 372 9.94 1.49 -9.95
N SER A 373 10.27 2.24 -8.89
CA SER A 373 11.66 2.61 -8.61
C SER A 373 12.53 1.38 -8.29
N VAL A 374 12.06 0.45 -7.46
CA VAL A 374 12.76 -0.80 -7.15
C VAL A 374 12.97 -1.65 -8.40
N VAL A 375 11.92 -1.82 -9.22
CA VAL A 375 11.99 -2.59 -10.47
C VAL A 375 12.98 -1.95 -11.46
N LEU A 376 12.99 -0.62 -11.60
CA LEU A 376 13.94 0.08 -12.46
C LEU A 376 15.38 -0.05 -11.98
N VAL A 377 15.62 0.05 -10.66
CA VAL A 377 16.95 -0.13 -10.08
C VAL A 377 17.46 -1.54 -10.35
N ILE A 378 16.64 -2.56 -10.09
CA ILE A 378 17.04 -3.95 -10.34
C ILE A 378 17.20 -4.21 -11.85
N GLY A 379 16.32 -3.67 -12.68
CA GLY A 379 16.45 -3.73 -14.14
C GLY A 379 17.75 -3.11 -14.63
N LYS A 380 18.19 -2.00 -14.05
CA LYS A 380 19.50 -1.39 -14.34
C LYS A 380 20.66 -2.30 -13.91
N PHE A 381 20.59 -2.93 -12.74
CA PHE A 381 21.59 -3.90 -12.30
C PHE A 381 21.67 -5.10 -13.24
N VAL A 382 20.53 -5.72 -13.57
CA VAL A 382 20.46 -6.86 -14.50
C VAL A 382 21.02 -6.47 -15.87
N ARG A 383 20.69 -5.28 -16.38
CA ARG A 383 21.26 -4.77 -17.64
C ARG A 383 22.78 -4.60 -17.57
N GLY A 384 23.32 -4.14 -16.44
CA GLY A 384 24.76 -4.01 -16.21
C GLY A 384 25.49 -5.34 -16.40
N PHE A 385 24.97 -6.42 -15.81
CA PHE A 385 25.56 -7.76 -15.92
C PHE A 385 25.68 -8.27 -17.37
N PHE A 386 24.74 -7.94 -18.25
CA PHE A 386 24.79 -8.41 -19.65
C PHE A 386 25.53 -7.44 -20.57
N SER A 387 25.51 -6.13 -20.28
CA SER A 387 26.10 -5.11 -21.15
C SER A 387 27.61 -4.97 -20.99
N GLU A 388 28.18 -5.34 -19.83
CA GLU A 388 29.61 -5.16 -19.56
C GLU A 388 30.49 -6.34 -19.99
N ILE A 389 29.88 -7.50 -20.31
CA ILE A 389 30.62 -8.74 -20.65
C ILE A 389 31.56 -8.54 -21.83
N SER A 390 31.19 -7.74 -22.84
CA SER A 390 32.03 -7.55 -24.03
C SER A 390 33.36 -6.83 -23.73
N HIS A 391 33.36 -5.93 -22.74
CA HIS A 391 34.56 -5.19 -22.35
C HIS A 391 35.48 -6.02 -21.47
N SER A 392 34.94 -7.00 -20.71
CA SER A 392 35.74 -7.86 -19.84
C SER A 392 36.42 -9.03 -20.56
N ILE A 393 35.99 -9.39 -21.79
CA ILE A 393 36.51 -10.55 -22.54
C ILE A 393 38.05 -10.58 -22.59
N MET A 394 38.68 -9.42 -22.86
CA MET A 394 40.14 -9.31 -23.00
C MET A 394 40.91 -9.64 -21.71
N PHE A 395 40.25 -9.59 -20.56
CA PHE A 395 40.85 -9.83 -19.25
C PHE A 395 40.37 -11.15 -18.60
N GLU A 396 39.21 -11.67 -19.00
CA GLU A 396 38.62 -12.90 -18.45
C GLU A 396 38.99 -14.16 -19.24
N GLU A 397 39.08 -14.06 -20.58
CA GLU A 397 39.31 -15.22 -21.46
C GLU A 397 40.81 -15.46 -21.73
N LEU A 398 41.55 -15.79 -20.67
CA LEU A 398 42.99 -16.09 -20.73
C LEU A 398 43.25 -17.62 -20.62
N PRO A 399 44.00 -18.24 -21.57
CA PRO A 399 44.22 -19.69 -21.58
C PRO A 399 45.18 -20.19 -20.50
N CYS A 400 46.33 -19.53 -20.28
CA CYS A 400 47.28 -19.88 -19.23
C CYS A 400 47.75 -18.65 -18.45
N VAL A 401 47.31 -18.52 -17.20
CA VAL A 401 47.56 -17.33 -16.37
C VAL A 401 48.73 -17.48 -15.39
N ASN A 402 49.45 -18.61 -15.40
CA ASN A 402 50.48 -18.93 -14.40
C ASN A 402 51.59 -17.87 -14.28
N ARG A 403 52.02 -17.28 -15.40
CA ARG A 403 53.09 -16.28 -15.40
C ARG A 403 52.66 -14.98 -14.75
N ILE A 404 51.42 -14.57 -14.98
CA ILE A 404 50.86 -13.35 -14.40
C ILE A 404 50.57 -13.57 -12.92
N LEU A 405 50.04 -14.74 -12.54
CA LEU A 405 49.86 -15.11 -11.14
C LEU A 405 51.19 -15.10 -10.39
N LYS A 406 52.27 -15.65 -11.00
CA LYS A 406 53.61 -15.61 -10.42
C LYS A 406 54.12 -14.17 -10.24
N LEU A 407 53.94 -13.31 -11.25
CA LEU A 407 54.29 -11.89 -11.14
C LEU A 407 53.56 -11.21 -9.97
N CYS A 408 52.27 -11.49 -9.79
CA CYS A 408 51.51 -10.97 -8.64
C CYS A 408 52.02 -11.52 -7.30
N THR A 409 52.36 -12.82 -7.21
CA THR A 409 52.95 -13.38 -5.98
C THR A 409 54.33 -12.83 -5.68
N ASP A 410 55.14 -12.59 -6.72
CA ASP A 410 56.47 -11.99 -6.58
C ASP A 410 56.36 -10.56 -6.04
N ILE A 411 55.36 -9.78 -6.49
CA ILE A 411 55.05 -8.45 -5.94
C ILE A 411 54.68 -8.54 -4.44
N PHE A 412 53.86 -9.52 -4.04
CA PHE A 412 53.52 -9.71 -2.62
C PHE A 412 54.75 -10.11 -1.79
N LEU A 413 55.61 -10.99 -2.31
CA LEU A 413 56.83 -11.42 -1.65
C LEU A 413 57.80 -10.26 -1.42
N VAL A 414 58.05 -9.47 -2.46
CA VAL A 414 58.96 -8.30 -2.41
C VAL A 414 58.46 -7.23 -1.44
N ARG A 415 57.13 -7.12 -1.30
CA ARG A 415 56.51 -6.26 -0.30
C ARG A 415 56.72 -6.76 1.13
N GLU A 416 56.74 -8.08 1.34
CA GLU A 416 57.04 -8.67 2.65
C GLU A 416 58.52 -8.55 3.03
N THR A 417 59.42 -8.61 2.05
CA THR A 417 60.87 -8.41 2.26
C THR A 417 61.24 -6.93 2.42
N GLY A 418 60.36 -6.01 2.00
CA GLY A 418 60.54 -4.56 2.14
C GLY A 418 61.42 -3.92 1.07
N GLU A 419 61.66 -4.60 -0.06
CA GLU A 419 62.43 -4.08 -1.19
C GLU A 419 61.54 -3.22 -2.11
N LEU A 420 61.31 -1.97 -1.71
CA LEU A 420 60.36 -1.06 -2.37
C LEU A 420 60.69 -0.71 -3.83
N GLU A 421 61.98 -0.61 -4.18
CA GLU A 421 62.42 -0.31 -5.55
C GLU A 421 62.04 -1.43 -6.53
N LEU A 422 62.24 -2.68 -6.10
CA LEU A 422 61.85 -3.86 -6.87
C LEU A 422 60.31 -4.02 -6.91
N GLU A 423 59.60 -3.64 -5.86
CA GLU A 423 58.12 -3.61 -5.86
C GLU A 423 57.60 -2.67 -6.95
N GLU A 424 58.17 -1.47 -7.07
CA GLU A 424 57.79 -0.48 -8.07
C GLU A 424 58.10 -0.96 -9.50
N GLU A 425 59.26 -1.58 -9.72
CA GLU A 425 59.62 -2.15 -11.02
C GLU A 425 58.66 -3.27 -11.44
N LEU A 426 58.39 -4.23 -10.55
CA LEU A 426 57.47 -5.33 -10.82
C LEU A 426 56.02 -4.84 -11.04
N TYR A 427 55.59 -3.84 -10.28
CA TYR A 427 54.27 -3.23 -10.45
C TYR A 427 54.16 -2.49 -11.79
N SER A 428 55.18 -1.74 -12.20
CA SER A 428 55.21 -1.05 -13.50
C SER A 428 55.07 -2.06 -14.65
N LYS A 429 55.73 -3.22 -14.53
CA LYS A 429 55.64 -4.33 -15.48
C LYS A 429 54.24 -4.94 -15.52
N LEU A 430 53.58 -5.10 -14.37
CA LEU A 430 52.19 -5.56 -14.28
C LEU A 430 51.23 -4.60 -14.99
N ILE A 431 51.36 -3.29 -14.74
CA ILE A 431 50.53 -2.27 -15.38
C ILE A 431 50.77 -2.21 -16.89
N PHE A 432 52.03 -2.29 -17.33
CA PHE A 432 52.35 -2.33 -18.76
C PHE A 432 51.67 -3.52 -19.46
N LEU A 433 51.69 -4.70 -18.82
CA LEU A 433 51.01 -5.89 -19.33
C LEU A 433 49.49 -5.68 -19.47
N TYR A 434 48.85 -5.04 -18.49
CA TYR A 434 47.42 -4.74 -18.52
C TYR A 434 47.03 -3.60 -19.47
N ARG A 435 47.98 -2.74 -19.86
CA ARG A 435 47.77 -1.68 -20.86
C ARG A 435 47.89 -2.17 -22.31
N SER A 436 48.59 -3.28 -22.55
CA SER A 436 48.81 -3.82 -23.91
C SER A 436 48.23 -5.23 -24.08
N PRO A 437 47.01 -5.37 -24.67
CA PRO A 437 46.38 -6.68 -24.87
C PRO A 437 47.23 -7.62 -25.74
N GLU A 438 47.99 -7.09 -26.70
CA GLU A 438 48.90 -7.90 -27.52
C GLU A 438 49.99 -8.59 -26.70
N THR A 439 50.56 -7.88 -25.73
CA THR A 439 51.56 -8.47 -24.82
C THR A 439 50.93 -9.47 -23.86
N MET A 440 49.69 -9.21 -23.40
CA MET A 440 48.93 -10.11 -22.55
C MET A 440 48.64 -11.45 -23.24
N ILE A 441 48.28 -11.44 -24.52
CA ILE A 441 48.08 -12.65 -25.34
C ILE A 441 49.40 -13.43 -25.49
N LYS A 442 50.51 -12.74 -25.79
CA LYS A 442 51.84 -13.38 -25.90
C LYS A 442 52.27 -14.04 -24.59
N TRP A 443 51.95 -13.41 -23.45
CA TRP A 443 52.29 -13.92 -22.13
C TRP A 443 51.44 -15.09 -21.65
N THR A 444 50.18 -15.16 -22.08
CA THR A 444 49.21 -16.18 -21.64
C THR A 444 49.10 -17.40 -22.55
N ARG A 445 49.87 -17.46 -23.63
CA ARG A 445 49.89 -18.58 -24.58
C ARG A 445 50.34 -19.89 -23.92
N ASP A 446 49.68 -20.99 -24.29
CA ASP A 446 50.05 -22.33 -23.85
C ASP A 446 51.40 -22.78 -24.43
N LYS A 447 52.30 -23.28 -23.56
CA LYS A 447 53.61 -23.82 -23.94
C LYS A 447 53.53 -25.04 -24.88
N LEU A 448 52.42 -25.78 -24.87
CA LEU A 448 52.22 -26.93 -25.77
C LEU A 448 52.09 -26.53 -27.25
N SER A 449 51.88 -25.25 -27.56
CA SER A 449 51.78 -24.75 -28.93
C SER A 449 53.10 -24.31 -29.57
N SER A 450 54.18 -24.22 -28.78
CA SER A 450 55.52 -23.81 -29.26
C SER A 450 56.44 -24.98 -29.63
N ASP A 451 56.06 -26.22 -29.31
CA ASP A 451 56.88 -27.43 -29.55
C ASP A 451 56.48 -28.18 -30.82
N ASN A 452 55.50 -27.67 -31.57
CA ASN A 452 54.97 -28.26 -32.81
C ASN A 452 55.13 -27.32 -34.02
N ARG A 453 56.17 -26.49 -34.03
CA ARG A 453 56.48 -25.64 -35.18
C ARG A 453 57.97 -25.60 -35.46
#